data_AF-A0A8T6G458-F1
#
_entry.id   AF-A0A8T6G458-F1
#
_cell.length_a   1.000
_cell.length_b   1.000
_cell.length_c   1.000
_cell.angle_alpha   90.00
_cell.angle_beta   90.00
_cell.angle_gamma   90.00
#
_symmetry.space_group_name_H-M   'P 1'
#
loop_
_entity.id
_entity.type
_entity.pdbx_description
1 polymer ?
#
loop_
_entity_poly.entity_id
_entity_poly.type
_entity_poly.pdbx_seq_one_letter_code
_entity_poly.pdbx_strand_id
1 'polypeptide(L)'
;MDDIQTGREVQEETLSVCDGRSLRGALEYGYHLLAANKEEINRLNVFPVPDGDTGTNMLLTLEAALQAGNQAESTRAGDVAQAVYRGALMGARGNSGVIFSQCLRGIADALAGADTITVSGLVRALRSASDSAYAALQEPAEGTMLTVSRDTAEACEALPADAEMQDVLATAVAAAERSVARTPQLLAVLREAGVVD
;
A
#
# COMPACT_ATOMS: atom_id res chain seq x y z
N MET A 1 34.54 38.33 -10.35
CA MET A 1 33.24 38.44 -11.02
C MET A 1 32.59 37.09 -10.93
N ASP A 2 31.89 36.95 -9.81
CA ASP A 2 30.75 36.10 -9.46
C ASP A 2 30.78 34.61 -9.78
N ASP A 3 31.10 33.86 -8.72
CA ASP A 3 30.76 32.46 -8.48
C ASP A 3 29.23 32.28 -8.47
N ILE A 4 28.78 31.27 -9.21
CA ILE A 4 27.40 30.81 -9.21
C ILE A 4 27.19 29.90 -8.00
N GLN A 5 26.64 30.45 -6.93
CA GLN A 5 26.00 29.68 -5.86
C GLN A 5 24.50 29.64 -6.09
N THR A 6 23.99 28.50 -6.57
CA THR A 6 22.58 28.13 -6.45
C THR A 6 22.50 26.68 -5.98
N GLY A 7 22.92 26.46 -4.73
CA GLY A 7 22.50 25.30 -3.96
C GLY A 7 21.02 25.46 -3.63
N ARG A 8 20.17 24.68 -4.28
CA ARG A 8 18.76 24.58 -3.92
C ARG A 8 18.70 23.73 -2.65
N GLU A 9 18.64 24.39 -1.49
CA GLU A 9 18.31 23.72 -0.24
C GLU A 9 16.92 23.09 -0.42
N VAL A 10 16.89 21.75 -0.46
CA VAL A 10 15.67 21.00 -0.24
C VAL A 10 15.41 21.14 1.25
N GLN A 11 14.52 22.06 1.64
CA GLN A 11 13.98 22.03 2.99
C GLN A 11 13.31 20.68 3.17
N GLU A 12 13.85 19.86 4.07
CA GLU A 12 13.11 18.72 4.63
C GLU A 12 11.88 19.30 5.32
N GLU A 13 10.76 19.38 4.60
CA GLU A 13 9.46 19.59 5.21
C GLU A 13 9.21 18.40 6.12
N THR A 14 9.47 18.59 7.41
CA THR A 14 9.04 17.66 8.44
C THR A 14 7.53 17.48 8.26
N LEU A 15 7.08 16.23 8.06
CA LEU A 15 5.66 15.87 8.03
C LEU A 15 5.02 16.30 9.36
N SER A 16 4.59 17.56 9.45
CA SER A 16 4.20 18.16 10.74
C SER A 16 2.93 17.53 11.30
N VAL A 17 2.08 16.99 10.42
CA VAL A 17 0.87 16.24 10.76
C VAL A 17 0.58 15.21 9.66
N CYS A 18 0.43 13.93 10.03
CA CYS A 18 -0.04 12.88 9.12
C CYS A 18 -1.57 12.75 9.25
N ASP A 19 -2.35 13.63 8.61
CA ASP A 19 -3.83 13.54 8.63
C ASP A 19 -4.40 12.97 7.33
N GLY A 20 -5.70 13.12 7.10
CA GLY A 20 -6.36 12.67 5.89
C GLY A 20 -5.82 13.33 4.60
N ARG A 21 -5.25 14.53 4.66
CA ARG A 21 -4.59 15.14 3.48
C ARG A 21 -3.31 14.38 3.13
N SER A 22 -2.50 14.04 4.13
CA SER A 22 -1.28 13.26 3.94
C SER A 22 -1.59 11.86 3.39
N LEU A 23 -2.66 11.23 3.88
CA LEU A 23 -3.12 9.93 3.35
C LEU A 23 -3.52 10.02 1.87
N ARG A 24 -4.29 11.06 1.48
CA ARG A 24 -4.64 11.28 0.06
C ARG A 24 -3.40 11.48 -0.79
N GLY A 25 -2.47 12.33 -0.36
CA GLY A 25 -1.23 12.56 -1.09
C GLY A 25 -0.39 11.30 -1.26
N ALA A 26 -0.29 10.47 -0.22
CA ALA A 26 0.42 9.19 -0.29
C ALA A 26 -0.25 8.21 -1.29
N LEU A 27 -1.58 8.13 -1.29
CA LEU A 27 -2.33 7.28 -2.23
C LEU A 27 -2.25 7.81 -3.66
N GLU A 28 -2.25 9.14 -3.86
CA GLU A 28 -2.12 9.77 -5.18
C GLU A 28 -0.73 9.51 -5.76
N TYR A 29 0.31 9.62 -4.95
CA TYR A 29 1.67 9.24 -5.34
C TYR A 29 1.74 7.74 -5.70
N GLY A 30 1.14 6.88 -4.87
CA GLY A 30 1.03 5.44 -5.14
C GLY A 30 0.30 5.14 -6.45
N TYR A 31 -0.76 5.88 -6.78
CA TYR A 31 -1.48 5.76 -8.05
C TYR A 31 -0.58 6.08 -9.25
N HIS A 32 0.21 7.15 -9.17
CA HIS A 32 1.12 7.50 -10.26
C HIS A 32 2.21 6.44 -10.45
N LEU A 33 2.76 5.89 -9.37
CA LEU A 33 3.71 4.78 -9.46
C LEU A 33 3.08 3.53 -10.07
N LEU A 34 1.87 3.16 -9.62
CA LEU A 34 1.16 2.01 -10.15
C LEU A 34 0.79 2.21 -11.63
N ALA A 35 0.37 3.40 -12.02
CA ALA A 35 0.06 3.75 -13.41
C ALA A 35 1.30 3.62 -14.31
N ALA A 36 2.45 4.13 -13.85
CA ALA A 36 3.71 4.06 -14.59
C ALA A 36 4.22 2.61 -14.79
N ASN A 37 3.92 1.72 -13.84
CA ASN A 37 4.38 0.33 -13.86
C ASN A 37 3.29 -0.68 -14.26
N LYS A 38 2.09 -0.20 -14.59
CA LYS A 38 0.89 -1.03 -14.88
C LYS A 38 1.17 -2.15 -15.87
N GLU A 39 1.80 -1.82 -16.99
CA GLU A 39 2.08 -2.80 -18.05
C GLU A 39 3.18 -3.80 -17.67
N GLU A 40 4.11 -3.43 -16.80
CA GLU A 40 5.09 -4.38 -16.26
C GLU A 40 4.42 -5.37 -15.31
N ILE A 41 3.57 -4.88 -14.39
CA ILE A 41 2.81 -5.73 -13.47
C ILE A 41 1.89 -6.69 -14.24
N ASN A 42 1.23 -6.21 -15.29
CA ASN A 42 0.44 -7.06 -16.18
C ASN A 42 1.28 -8.18 -16.82
N ARG A 43 2.54 -7.91 -17.18
CA ARG A 43 3.45 -8.93 -17.75
C ARG A 43 3.93 -9.95 -16.74
N LEU A 44 4.11 -9.56 -15.48
CA LEU A 44 4.56 -10.45 -14.40
C LEU A 44 3.46 -11.42 -13.95
N ASN A 45 2.19 -11.07 -14.17
CA ASN A 45 1.04 -11.87 -13.75
C ASN A 45 1.03 -13.26 -14.40
N VAL A 46 1.55 -14.24 -13.68
CA VAL A 46 1.55 -15.66 -14.07
C VAL A 46 0.79 -16.56 -13.08
N PHE A 47 0.31 -16.01 -11.96
CA PHE A 47 -0.41 -16.74 -10.91
C PHE A 47 -1.65 -15.97 -10.44
N PRO A 48 -2.78 -16.66 -10.15
CA PRO A 48 -3.06 -18.06 -10.47
C PRO A 48 -3.36 -18.28 -11.96
N VAL A 49 -3.69 -17.20 -12.69
CA VAL A 49 -4.06 -17.22 -14.10
C VAL A 49 -3.32 -16.10 -14.84
N PRO A 50 -2.59 -16.40 -15.93
CA PRO A 50 -1.86 -15.41 -16.70
C PRO A 50 -2.78 -14.64 -17.67
N ASP A 51 -3.73 -13.89 -17.12
CA ASP A 51 -4.68 -13.07 -17.88
C ASP A 51 -4.17 -11.66 -18.21
N GLY A 52 -3.02 -11.28 -17.64
CA GLY A 52 -2.33 -10.05 -17.94
C GLY A 52 -3.08 -8.77 -17.50
N ASP A 53 -3.94 -8.87 -16.49
CA ASP A 53 -4.78 -7.75 -16.07
C ASP A 53 -4.53 -7.21 -14.64
N THR A 54 -3.65 -7.85 -13.86
CA THR A 54 -3.44 -7.51 -12.43
C THR A 54 -3.11 -6.03 -12.22
N GLY A 55 -2.20 -5.46 -12.99
CA GLY A 55 -1.86 -4.03 -12.90
C GLY A 55 -3.04 -3.12 -13.26
N THR A 56 -3.80 -3.49 -14.31
CA THR A 56 -5.03 -2.77 -14.69
C THR A 56 -6.08 -2.83 -13.58
N ASN A 57 -6.28 -4.00 -13.00
CA ASN A 57 -7.26 -4.25 -11.94
C ASN A 57 -6.93 -3.47 -10.67
N MET A 58 -5.66 -3.48 -10.25
CA MET A 58 -5.20 -2.69 -9.10
C MET A 58 -5.32 -1.18 -9.36
N LEU A 59 -4.96 -0.72 -10.55
CA LEU A 59 -5.01 0.72 -10.88
C LEU A 59 -6.44 1.26 -10.86
N LEU A 60 -7.39 0.57 -11.50
CA LEU A 60 -8.81 0.97 -11.52
C LEU A 60 -9.41 0.93 -10.11
N THR A 61 -8.99 -0.02 -9.28
CA THR A 61 -9.41 -0.09 -7.87
C THR A 61 -8.88 1.10 -7.08
N LEU A 62 -7.60 1.45 -7.25
CA LEU A 62 -6.99 2.60 -6.58
C LEU A 62 -7.57 3.94 -7.07
N GLU A 63 -7.90 4.04 -8.36
CA GLU A 63 -8.57 5.19 -8.95
C GLU A 63 -9.92 5.47 -8.27
N ALA A 64 -10.76 4.44 -8.13
CA ALA A 64 -12.05 4.56 -7.45
C ALA A 64 -11.90 4.93 -5.96
N ALA A 65 -10.90 4.35 -5.29
CA ALA A 65 -10.51 4.71 -3.92
C ALA A 65 -10.15 6.19 -3.80
N LEU A 66 -9.27 6.69 -4.67
CA LEU A 66 -8.85 8.09 -4.67
C LEU A 66 -9.98 9.04 -4.98
N GLN A 67 -10.84 8.71 -5.96
CA GLN A 67 -12.00 9.52 -6.28
C GLN A 67 -12.91 9.70 -5.05
N ALA A 68 -13.20 8.61 -4.33
CA ALA A 68 -14.01 8.67 -3.11
C ALA A 68 -13.29 9.43 -1.97
N GLY A 69 -11.99 9.18 -1.77
CA GLY A 69 -11.19 9.89 -0.77
C GLY A 69 -11.11 11.40 -1.00
N ASN A 70 -11.02 11.82 -2.27
CA ASN A 70 -10.98 13.23 -2.67
C ASN A 70 -12.33 13.93 -2.52
N GLN A 71 -13.43 13.19 -2.56
CA GLN A 71 -14.79 13.71 -2.31
C GLN A 71 -15.11 13.80 -0.81
N ALA A 72 -14.27 13.26 0.07
CA ALA A 72 -14.48 13.37 1.51
C ALA A 72 -14.25 14.81 1.99
N GLU A 73 -15.28 15.44 2.56
CA GLU A 73 -15.21 16.79 3.11
C GLU A 73 -14.37 16.87 4.40
N SER A 74 -14.07 15.73 5.01
CA SER A 74 -13.25 15.63 6.22
C SER A 74 -11.76 15.59 5.92
N THR A 75 -10.97 16.05 6.90
CA THR A 75 -9.50 15.93 6.91
C THR A 75 -9.02 14.99 8.01
N ARG A 76 -9.93 14.40 8.79
CA ARG A 76 -9.60 13.38 9.79
C ARG A 76 -9.11 12.12 9.09
N ALA A 77 -7.99 11.56 9.53
CA ALA A 77 -7.38 10.37 8.93
C ALA A 77 -8.38 9.21 8.83
N GLY A 78 -9.16 8.95 9.88
CA GLY A 78 -10.14 7.86 9.89
C GLY A 78 -11.27 8.04 8.87
N ASP A 79 -11.82 9.25 8.76
CA ASP A 79 -12.92 9.53 7.82
C ASP A 79 -12.46 9.38 6.36
N VAL A 80 -11.26 9.88 6.06
CA VAL A 80 -10.67 9.76 4.72
C VAL A 80 -10.35 8.31 4.40
N ALA A 81 -9.75 7.56 5.34
CA ALA A 81 -9.46 6.15 5.14
C ALA A 81 -10.73 5.33 4.88
N GLN A 82 -11.83 5.64 5.60
CA GLN A 82 -13.13 5.02 5.37
C GLN A 82 -13.73 5.36 4.00
N ALA A 83 -13.60 6.61 3.55
CA ALA A 83 -14.04 7.00 2.20
C ALA A 83 -13.22 6.27 1.12
N VAL A 84 -11.89 6.23 1.27
CA VAL A 84 -10.97 5.48 0.39
C VAL A 84 -11.36 4.02 0.29
N TYR A 85 -11.55 3.35 1.44
CA TYR A 85 -11.97 1.96 1.48
C TYR A 85 -13.29 1.73 0.74
N ARG A 86 -14.32 2.56 1.00
CA ARG A 86 -15.62 2.42 0.31
C ARG A 86 -15.48 2.57 -1.20
N GLY A 87 -14.67 3.53 -1.66
CA GLY A 87 -14.35 3.69 -3.08
C GLY A 87 -13.67 2.46 -3.66
N ALA A 88 -12.65 1.94 -2.98
CA ALA A 88 -11.95 0.72 -3.38
C ALA A 88 -12.91 -0.47 -3.49
N LEU A 89 -13.78 -0.66 -2.49
CA LEU A 89 -14.72 -1.79 -2.43
C LEU A 89 -15.73 -1.73 -3.59
N MET A 90 -16.28 -0.55 -3.87
CA MET A 90 -17.24 -0.37 -4.96
C MET A 90 -16.58 -0.44 -6.34
N GLY A 91 -15.32 -0.03 -6.44
CA GLY A 91 -14.55 0.00 -7.68
C GLY A 91 -13.67 -1.22 -7.93
N ALA A 92 -13.63 -2.19 -7.02
CA ALA A 92 -12.74 -3.34 -7.07
C ALA A 92 -12.91 -4.12 -8.38
N ARG A 93 -11.78 -4.44 -9.04
CA ARG A 93 -11.73 -5.21 -10.29
C ARG A 93 -10.88 -6.46 -10.12
N GLY A 94 -11.38 -7.59 -10.61
CA GLY A 94 -10.69 -8.88 -10.52
C GLY A 94 -10.34 -9.29 -9.09
N ASN A 95 -9.56 -10.37 -8.96
CA ASN A 95 -9.14 -10.87 -7.65
C ASN A 95 -8.17 -9.90 -6.97
N SER A 96 -7.19 -9.38 -7.72
CA SER A 96 -6.16 -8.47 -7.21
C SER A 96 -6.77 -7.17 -6.64
N GLY A 97 -7.77 -6.61 -7.33
CA GLY A 97 -8.49 -5.43 -6.83
C GLY A 97 -9.36 -5.74 -5.60
N VAL A 98 -10.01 -6.91 -5.55
CA VAL A 98 -10.75 -7.33 -4.36
C VAL A 98 -9.81 -7.48 -3.17
N ILE A 99 -8.69 -8.19 -3.29
CA ILE A 99 -7.73 -8.35 -2.19
C ILE A 99 -7.18 -6.99 -1.74
N PHE A 100 -6.79 -6.13 -2.69
CA PHE A 100 -6.29 -4.80 -2.36
C PHE A 100 -7.33 -3.93 -1.64
N SER A 101 -8.62 -4.04 -2.01
CA SER A 101 -9.71 -3.36 -1.28
C SER A 101 -9.83 -3.82 0.18
N GLN A 102 -9.47 -5.06 0.48
CA GLN A 102 -9.49 -5.59 1.85
C GLN A 102 -8.26 -5.15 2.65
N CYS A 103 -7.10 -4.95 2.02
CA CYS A 103 -5.98 -4.25 2.65
C CYS A 103 -6.41 -2.84 3.08
N LEU A 104 -7.07 -2.09 2.18
CA LEU A 104 -7.57 -0.75 2.46
C LEU A 104 -8.66 -0.75 3.55
N ARG A 105 -9.51 -1.78 3.60
CA ARG A 105 -10.45 -2.00 4.69
C ARG A 105 -9.74 -2.08 6.04
N GLY A 106 -8.71 -2.92 6.15
CA GLY A 106 -7.96 -3.09 7.37
C GLY A 106 -7.33 -1.79 7.87
N ILE A 107 -6.77 -0.99 6.96
CA ILE A 107 -6.26 0.36 7.27
C ILE A 107 -7.39 1.26 7.80
N ALA A 108 -8.52 1.30 7.09
CA ALA A 108 -9.65 2.14 7.47
C ALA A 108 -10.25 1.78 8.83
N ASP A 109 -10.30 0.49 9.16
CA ASP A 109 -10.80 -0.01 10.43
C ASP A 109 -9.83 0.34 11.58
N ALA A 110 -8.51 0.23 11.35
CA ALA A 110 -7.49 0.57 12.34
C ALA A 110 -7.39 2.09 12.62
N LEU A 111 -7.72 2.91 11.63
CA LEU A 111 -7.72 4.38 11.73
C LEU A 111 -9.08 4.95 12.12
N ALA A 112 -10.10 4.13 12.38
CA ALA A 112 -11.45 4.59 12.67
C ALA A 112 -11.47 5.62 13.81
N GLY A 113 -12.09 6.77 13.56
CA GLY A 113 -12.19 7.87 14.52
C GLY A 113 -10.89 8.68 14.74
N ALA A 114 -9.76 8.31 14.13
CA ALA A 114 -8.51 9.04 14.30
C ALA A 114 -8.52 10.39 13.54
N ASP A 115 -8.08 11.45 14.21
CA ASP A 115 -7.82 12.75 13.56
C ASP A 115 -6.54 12.68 12.71
N THR A 116 -5.49 12.04 13.23
CA THR A 116 -4.18 11.89 12.62
C THR A 116 -3.68 10.45 12.72
N ILE A 117 -2.77 10.08 11.83
CA ILE A 117 -2.05 8.81 11.78
C ILE A 117 -0.80 8.96 12.66
N THR A 118 -0.81 8.33 13.83
CA THR A 118 0.39 8.21 14.67
C THR A 118 1.28 7.07 14.19
N VAL A 119 2.52 6.99 14.66
CA VAL A 119 3.43 5.85 14.41
C VAL A 119 2.74 4.53 14.78
N SER A 120 2.21 4.43 15.99
CA SER A 120 1.46 3.25 16.45
C SER A 120 0.17 3.01 15.67
N GLY A 121 -0.46 4.08 15.17
CA GLY A 121 -1.62 4.01 14.28
C GLY A 121 -1.26 3.35 12.95
N LEU A 122 -0.14 3.76 12.32
CA LEU A 122 0.33 3.19 11.06
C LEU A 122 0.74 1.73 11.22
N VAL A 123 1.50 1.38 12.26
CA VAL A 123 1.90 -0.02 12.51
C VAL A 123 0.67 -0.92 12.66
N ARG A 124 -0.33 -0.50 13.46
CA ARG A 124 -1.60 -1.24 13.58
C ARG A 124 -2.38 -1.31 12.27
N ALA A 125 -2.35 -0.25 11.47
CA ALA A 125 -3.02 -0.22 10.17
C ALA A 125 -2.40 -1.20 9.17
N LEU A 126 -1.06 -1.33 9.15
CA LEU A 126 -0.35 -2.32 8.32
C LEU A 126 -0.69 -3.76 8.75
N ARG A 127 -0.72 -4.04 10.06
CA ARG A 127 -1.18 -5.34 10.58
C ARG A 127 -2.62 -5.63 10.17
N SER A 128 -3.52 -4.69 10.43
CA SER A 128 -4.94 -4.82 10.12
C SER A 128 -5.20 -5.02 8.62
N ALA A 129 -4.41 -4.38 7.74
CA ALA A 129 -4.45 -4.62 6.30
C ALA A 129 -4.16 -6.08 5.96
N SER A 130 -3.08 -6.63 6.52
CA SER A 130 -2.71 -8.04 6.32
C SER A 130 -3.83 -8.96 6.80
N ASP A 131 -4.26 -8.81 8.05
CA ASP A 131 -5.29 -9.66 8.65
C ASP A 131 -6.60 -9.63 7.85
N SER A 132 -7.01 -8.45 7.37
CA SER A 132 -8.22 -8.27 6.56
C SER A 132 -8.10 -8.93 5.19
N ALA A 133 -6.94 -8.84 4.53
CA ALA A 133 -6.70 -9.46 3.24
C ALA A 133 -6.70 -10.99 3.31
N TYR A 134 -6.05 -11.56 4.34
CA TYR A 134 -6.08 -13.00 4.59
C TYR A 134 -7.50 -13.49 4.92
N ALA A 135 -8.23 -12.78 5.79
CA ALA A 135 -9.58 -13.17 6.20
C ALA A 135 -10.62 -13.12 5.06
N ALA A 136 -10.34 -12.38 3.99
CA ALA A 136 -11.22 -12.29 2.84
C ALA A 136 -11.16 -13.49 1.88
N LEU A 137 -10.18 -14.38 2.07
CA LEU A 137 -9.94 -15.52 1.19
C LEU A 137 -10.21 -16.84 1.93
N GLN A 138 -10.89 -17.76 1.25
CA GLN A 138 -11.09 -19.12 1.76
C GLN A 138 -9.77 -19.89 1.85
N GLU A 139 -8.90 -19.70 0.85
CA GLU A 139 -7.62 -20.37 0.72
C GLU A 139 -6.53 -19.33 0.39
N PRO A 140 -5.94 -18.68 1.41
CA PRO A 140 -4.84 -17.74 1.21
C PRO A 140 -3.60 -18.44 0.63
N ALA A 141 -2.96 -17.83 -0.36
CA ALA A 141 -1.74 -18.35 -0.96
C ALA A 141 -0.51 -17.52 -0.55
N GLU A 142 0.48 -18.20 0.04
CA GLU A 142 1.79 -17.61 0.27
C GLU A 142 2.56 -17.43 -1.04
N GLY A 143 3.50 -16.49 -1.06
CA GLY A 143 4.20 -16.06 -2.27
C GLY A 143 3.39 -15.09 -3.12
N THR A 144 2.33 -14.50 -2.56
CA THR A 144 1.53 -13.46 -3.22
C THR A 144 1.64 -12.10 -2.49
N MET A 145 0.92 -11.09 -2.96
CA MET A 145 0.74 -9.82 -2.23
C MET A 145 0.32 -10.00 -0.75
N LEU A 146 -0.33 -11.12 -0.38
CA LEU A 146 -0.67 -11.43 1.01
C LEU A 146 0.58 -11.59 1.88
N THR A 147 1.56 -12.37 1.41
CA THR A 147 2.85 -12.55 2.06
C THR A 147 3.57 -11.22 2.22
N VAL A 148 3.58 -10.40 1.16
CA VAL A 148 4.20 -9.06 1.20
C VAL A 148 3.56 -8.19 2.26
N SER A 149 2.23 -8.17 2.34
CA SER A 149 1.50 -7.43 3.36
C SER A 149 1.82 -7.91 4.78
N ARG A 150 1.85 -9.23 5.01
CA ARG A 150 2.18 -9.82 6.33
C ARG A 150 3.61 -9.50 6.74
N ASP A 151 4.59 -9.78 5.89
CA ASP A 151 6.01 -9.60 6.17
C ASP A 151 6.34 -8.11 6.46
N THR A 152 5.68 -7.20 5.73
CA THR A 152 5.78 -5.75 5.97
C THR A 152 5.26 -5.38 7.36
N ALA A 153 4.08 -5.88 7.74
CA ALA A 153 3.51 -5.62 9.06
C ALA A 153 4.39 -6.18 10.18
N GLU A 154 4.91 -7.40 10.02
CA GLU A 154 5.79 -8.04 11.02
C GLU A 154 7.09 -7.26 11.22
N ALA A 155 7.67 -6.75 10.13
CA ALA A 155 8.88 -5.93 10.21
C ALA A 155 8.64 -4.61 10.94
N CYS A 156 7.51 -3.94 10.67
CA CYS A 156 7.17 -2.67 11.31
C CYS A 156 6.79 -2.85 12.79
N GLU A 157 6.21 -3.98 13.19
CA GLU A 157 5.92 -4.30 14.59
C GLU A 157 7.18 -4.57 15.43
N ALA A 158 8.27 -4.98 14.79
CA ALA A 158 9.56 -5.22 15.45
C ALA A 158 10.36 -3.93 15.73
N LEU A 159 9.88 -2.76 15.28
CA LEU A 159 10.53 -1.48 15.53
C LEU A 159 10.48 -1.10 17.02
N PRO A 160 11.48 -0.34 17.51
CA PRO A 160 11.51 0.10 18.89
C PRO A 160 10.38 1.11 19.17
N ALA A 161 10.02 1.27 20.44
CA ALA A 161 8.87 2.10 20.84
C ALA A 161 9.07 3.60 20.57
N ASP A 162 10.31 4.05 20.40
CA ASP A 162 10.71 5.42 20.06
C ASP A 162 10.93 5.64 18.56
N ALA A 163 10.57 4.67 17.72
CA ALA A 163 10.64 4.81 16.26
C ALA A 163 9.76 5.98 15.77
N GLU A 164 10.25 6.66 14.75
CA GLU A 164 9.58 7.76 14.09
C GLU A 164 8.78 7.29 12.87
N MET A 165 7.93 8.16 12.32
CA MET A 165 7.13 7.84 11.12
C MET A 165 8.01 7.41 9.94
N GLN A 166 9.16 8.06 9.78
CA GLN A 166 10.12 7.74 8.73
C GLN A 166 10.72 6.33 8.87
N ASP A 167 10.96 5.87 10.10
CA ASP A 167 11.49 4.52 10.35
C ASP A 167 10.48 3.46 9.94
N VAL A 168 9.19 3.67 10.25
CA VAL A 168 8.10 2.78 9.86
C VAL A 168 7.98 2.72 8.33
N LEU A 169 7.99 3.87 7.65
CA LEU A 169 7.87 3.93 6.19
C LEU A 169 9.08 3.27 5.49
N ALA A 170 10.30 3.56 5.95
CA ALA A 170 11.51 2.96 5.39
C ALA A 170 11.57 1.44 5.63
N THR A 171 11.18 0.99 6.83
CA THR A 171 11.10 -0.42 7.19
C THR A 171 10.06 -1.14 6.35
N ALA A 172 8.88 -0.54 6.15
CA ALA A 172 7.82 -1.10 5.33
C ALA A 172 8.28 -1.32 3.88
N VAL A 173 8.90 -0.32 3.25
CA VAL A 173 9.42 -0.43 1.87
C VAL A 173 10.48 -1.54 1.79
N ALA A 174 11.48 -1.52 2.68
CA ALA A 174 12.56 -2.49 2.64
C ALA A 174 12.07 -3.92 2.91
N ALA A 175 11.05 -4.10 3.77
CA ALA A 175 10.43 -5.40 4.03
C ALA A 175 9.63 -5.89 2.83
N ALA A 176 8.84 -5.01 2.20
CA ALA A 176 8.07 -5.33 1.01
C ALA A 176 8.97 -5.78 -0.15
N GLU A 177 10.07 -5.05 -0.43
CA GLU A 177 11.04 -5.40 -1.47
C GLU A 177 11.67 -6.78 -1.22
N ARG A 178 12.11 -7.06 0.02
CA ARG A 178 12.65 -8.37 0.39
C ARG A 178 11.61 -9.49 0.24
N SER A 179 10.35 -9.22 0.58
CA SER A 179 9.27 -10.20 0.44
C SER A 179 8.98 -10.50 -1.02
N VAL A 180 8.83 -9.47 -1.87
CA VAL A 180 8.60 -9.62 -3.31
C VAL A 180 9.72 -10.46 -3.94
N ALA A 181 10.98 -10.15 -3.64
CA ALA A 181 12.13 -10.91 -4.14
C ALA A 181 12.12 -12.40 -3.70
N ARG A 182 11.43 -12.73 -2.61
CA ARG A 182 11.33 -14.07 -2.06
C ARG A 182 10.12 -14.85 -2.58
N THR A 183 9.16 -14.21 -3.24
CA THR A 183 7.96 -14.88 -3.80
C THR A 183 8.28 -16.09 -4.69
N PRO A 184 9.34 -16.14 -5.52
CA PRO A 184 9.68 -17.33 -6.31
C PRO A 184 10.13 -18.51 -5.45
N GLN A 185 10.59 -18.27 -4.22
CA GLN A 185 10.93 -19.34 -3.29
C GLN A 185 9.68 -19.99 -2.68
N LEU A 186 8.55 -19.28 -2.69
CA LEU A 186 7.29 -19.68 -2.06
C LEU A 186 6.32 -20.31 -3.07
N LEU A 187 6.32 -19.85 -4.32
CA LEU A 187 5.48 -20.41 -5.39
C LEU A 187 6.32 -20.95 -6.55
N ALA A 188 6.15 -22.24 -6.85
CA ALA A 188 6.90 -22.90 -7.91
C ALA A 188 6.67 -22.28 -9.29
N VAL A 189 5.44 -21.86 -9.59
CA VAL A 189 5.10 -21.23 -10.88
C VAL A 189 5.88 -19.95 -11.15
N LEU A 190 6.11 -19.13 -10.12
CA LEU A 190 6.90 -17.90 -10.21
C LEU A 190 8.37 -18.24 -10.51
N ARG A 191 8.93 -19.22 -9.80
CA ARG A 191 10.30 -19.71 -10.04
C ARG A 191 10.50 -20.27 -11.44
N GLU A 192 9.54 -21.05 -11.92
CA GLU A 192 9.59 -21.66 -13.25
C GLU A 192 9.46 -20.61 -14.37
N ALA A 193 8.64 -19.58 -14.14
CA ALA A 193 8.52 -18.45 -15.05
C ALA A 193 9.69 -17.44 -14.93
N GLY A 194 10.48 -17.50 -13.86
CA GLY A 194 11.59 -16.58 -13.60
C GLY A 194 11.14 -15.16 -13.26
N VAL A 195 9.94 -15.01 -12.68
CA VAL A 195 9.33 -13.73 -12.30
C VAL A 195 8.96 -13.72 -10.82
N VAL A 196 8.69 -12.54 -10.28
CA VAL A 196 8.07 -12.35 -8.96
C VAL A 196 6.55 -12.21 -9.11
N ASP A 197 5.81 -12.39 -8.01
CA ASP A 197 4.40 -11.97 -7.92
C ASP A 197 4.27 -10.45 -7.98
#